data_AF-A0A0Q6WBA5-F1
#
_entry.id   AF-A0A0Q6WBA5-F1
#
_cell.length_a   1.000
_cell.length_b   1.000
_cell.length_c   1.000
_cell.angle_alpha   90.00
_cell.angle_beta   90.00
_cell.angle_gamma   90.00
#
_symmetry.space_group_name_H-M   'P 1'
#
loop_
_entity.id
_entity.type
_entity.pdbx_description
1 polymer ?
#
loop_
_entity_poly.entity_id
_entity_poly.type
_entity_poly.pdbx_seq_one_letter_code
_entity_poly.pdbx_strand_id
1 'polypeptide(L)'
;MTFSSCCRVTAPLLFSLLAMAGCGGVGHDVADVVGAMADGIVCGLRNCTESSTLNVDEISPRFSAAQATGDNRVVVDGFLGKSANVLTTVLMAPDERLSVSVDGGPEVTMSNPDGERLGYTASLAAASAQPVVQLVFTRAGVRHVSQVTLPVGFTVLQPTGNPLLTRSGAALPVRLNLSGVNDAVATGSGSCSRSDGSSFTIKNENLGARIEGSVAGGYRLEPALVDDNLNIASRNANNSDPKTAAVSRCELTVTWTKSSRGTIAPTMNGHGTFLGERQASHPLVYDARS
;
A
#
# COMPACT_ATOMS: atom_id res chain seq x y z
N MET A 1 -80.59 -14.31 27.62
CA MET A 1 -80.75 -13.30 28.70
C MET A 1 -79.49 -12.45 28.73
N THR A 2 -79.68 -11.14 28.61
CA THR A 2 -78.71 -10.04 28.52
C THR A 2 -78.09 -9.67 29.87
N PHE A 3 -76.81 -9.30 29.91
CA PHE A 3 -76.13 -8.20 30.66
C PHE A 3 -74.65 -8.26 30.22
N SER A 4 -73.98 -7.29 29.57
CA SER A 4 -73.76 -5.84 29.73
C SER A 4 -72.54 -5.46 30.59
N SER A 5 -71.75 -4.54 30.03
CA SER A 5 -70.77 -3.58 30.60
C SER A 5 -69.31 -3.96 30.89
N CYS A 6 -68.46 -3.45 29.98
CA CYS A 6 -67.27 -2.61 30.14
C CYS A 6 -66.68 -2.32 31.53
N CYS A 7 -65.34 -2.40 31.64
CA CYS A 7 -64.51 -1.32 32.17
C CYS A 7 -63.04 -1.38 31.70
N ARG A 8 -62.40 -0.22 31.75
CA ARG A 8 -61.20 0.25 31.03
C ARG A 8 -59.85 -0.01 31.73
N VAL A 9 -58.82 -0.17 30.89
CA VAL A 9 -57.47 0.48 30.89
C VAL A 9 -56.58 0.38 32.13
N THR A 10 -55.38 -0.20 31.96
CA THR A 10 -54.07 0.49 32.04
C THR A 10 -52.92 -0.49 31.70
N ALA A 11 -52.11 -0.14 30.70
CA ALA A 11 -50.72 -0.58 30.61
C ALA A 11 -49.89 0.31 31.57
N PRO A 12 -48.71 -0.08 32.10
CA PRO A 12 -47.56 -0.25 31.22
C PRO A 12 -46.38 -1.14 31.75
N LEU A 13 -45.31 -1.14 30.94
CA LEU A 13 -43.89 -1.33 31.29
C LEU A 13 -43.28 -2.74 31.40
N LEU A 14 -42.30 -2.91 30.50
CA LEU A 14 -40.97 -3.51 30.66
C LEU A 14 -40.86 -5.02 30.91
N PHE A 15 -40.55 -5.74 29.83
CA PHE A 15 -39.61 -6.85 29.89
C PHE A 15 -38.26 -6.41 29.33
N SER A 16 -37.35 -6.14 30.25
CA SER A 16 -35.92 -5.95 30.04
C SER A 16 -35.28 -7.26 29.60
N LEU A 17 -34.59 -7.27 28.46
CA LEU A 17 -33.62 -8.32 28.10
C LEU A 17 -32.61 -7.74 27.12
N LEU A 18 -31.52 -7.20 27.66
CA LEU A 18 -30.18 -7.10 27.06
C LEU A 18 -29.26 -6.42 28.09
N ALA A 19 -28.88 -7.21 29.10
CA ALA A 19 -27.69 -6.94 29.88
C ALA A 19 -26.59 -7.85 29.34
N MET A 20 -25.44 -7.26 28.98
CA MET A 20 -24.08 -7.69 29.36
C MET A 20 -23.06 -7.09 28.37
N ALA A 21 -22.71 -5.82 28.58
CA ALA A 21 -21.38 -5.29 28.31
C ALA A 21 -21.20 -4.07 29.24
N GLY A 22 -20.26 -4.15 30.20
CA GLY A 22 -19.98 -3.01 31.07
C GLY A 22 -19.49 -3.40 32.47
N CYS A 23 -18.24 -3.80 32.56
CA CYS A 23 -17.40 -3.66 33.76
C CYS A 23 -16.11 -3.01 33.22
N GLY A 24 -15.62 -1.84 33.62
CA GLY A 24 -15.96 -0.84 34.64
C GLY A 24 -14.69 0.02 34.75
N GLY A 25 -14.82 1.35 34.79
CA GLY A 25 -13.65 2.23 35.00
C GLY A 25 -13.85 3.63 34.45
N VAL A 26 -14.14 4.56 35.35
CA VAL A 26 -14.40 6.00 35.14
C VAL A 26 -13.10 6.78 34.93
N GLY A 27 -13.10 7.71 33.97
CA GLY A 27 -12.26 8.91 33.98
C GLY A 27 -11.64 9.29 32.63
N HIS A 28 -11.95 10.52 32.20
CA HIS A 28 -11.35 11.33 31.13
C HIS A 28 -11.99 11.32 29.72
N ASP A 29 -12.22 12.56 29.28
CA ASP A 29 -12.40 13.14 27.95
C ASP A 29 -13.34 12.48 26.92
N VAL A 30 -14.36 13.25 26.55
CA VAL A 30 -15.30 12.99 25.44
C VAL A 30 -14.58 12.93 24.08
N ALA A 31 -13.30 13.31 24.01
CA ALA A 31 -12.45 13.11 22.84
C ALA A 31 -12.02 11.64 22.63
N ASP A 32 -11.94 10.85 23.70
CA ASP A 32 -11.43 9.46 23.65
C ASP A 32 -12.49 8.45 23.17
N VAL A 33 -13.78 8.76 23.39
CA VAL A 33 -14.90 7.91 22.95
C VAL A 33 -15.09 7.96 21.43
N VAL A 34 -14.76 9.10 20.79
CA VAL A 34 -14.81 9.24 19.33
C VAL A 34 -13.61 8.56 18.67
N GLY A 35 -12.43 8.59 19.31
CA GLY A 35 -11.25 7.82 18.88
C GLY A 35 -11.48 6.31 18.95
N ALA A 36 -12.03 5.81 20.07
CA ALA A 36 -12.33 4.38 20.24
C ALA A 36 -13.40 3.84 19.27
N MET A 37 -14.35 4.68 18.84
CA MET A 37 -15.32 4.30 17.80
C MET A 37 -14.73 4.34 16.39
N ALA A 38 -13.79 5.24 16.10
CA ALA A 38 -13.06 5.25 14.83
C ALA A 38 -12.15 4.02 14.71
N ASP A 39 -11.38 3.70 15.75
CA ASP A 39 -10.53 2.50 15.83
C ASP A 39 -11.36 1.21 15.69
N GLY A 40 -12.56 1.17 16.29
CA GLY A 40 -13.46 0.02 16.22
C GLY A 40 -13.99 -0.30 14.81
N ILE A 41 -14.20 0.72 13.97
CA ILE A 41 -14.67 0.53 12.58
C ILE A 41 -13.53 0.04 11.69
N VAL A 42 -12.33 0.61 11.84
CA VAL A 42 -11.17 0.22 11.02
C VAL A 42 -10.71 -1.18 11.37
N CYS A 43 -10.70 -1.54 12.66
CA CYS A 43 -10.36 -2.89 13.10
C CYS A 43 -11.45 -3.93 12.85
N GLY A 44 -12.73 -3.53 12.77
CA GLY A 44 -13.82 -4.39 12.31
C GLY A 44 -13.68 -4.83 10.85
N LEU A 45 -13.15 -3.96 9.99
CA LEU A 45 -12.89 -4.26 8.57
C LEU A 45 -11.58 -5.01 8.32
N ARG A 46 -10.53 -4.74 9.12
CA ARG A 46 -9.18 -5.31 8.97
C ARG A 46 -8.86 -6.46 9.94
N ASN A 47 -9.88 -6.99 10.62
CA ASN A 47 -9.76 -8.08 11.60
C ASN A 47 -8.50 -7.92 12.46
N CYS A 48 -8.38 -6.81 13.19
CA CYS A 48 -7.17 -6.52 13.96
C CYS A 48 -6.95 -7.55 15.06
N THR A 49 -5.68 -7.85 15.37
CA THR A 49 -5.31 -8.68 16.52
C THR A 49 -4.14 -8.03 17.25
N GLU A 50 -4.22 -7.98 18.58
CA GLU A 50 -3.11 -7.50 19.41
C GLU A 50 -1.96 -8.51 19.37
N SER A 51 -0.75 -8.02 19.05
CA SER A 51 0.51 -8.77 19.06
C SER A 51 0.79 -9.52 20.36
N SER A 52 0.39 -8.95 21.51
CA SER A 52 0.55 -9.55 22.83
C SER A 52 -0.17 -10.90 22.99
N THR A 53 -1.21 -11.15 22.18
CA THR A 53 -1.99 -12.40 22.16
C THR A 53 -1.45 -13.46 21.21
N LEU A 54 -0.41 -13.13 20.44
CA LEU A 54 0.17 -13.99 19.42
C LEU A 54 1.55 -14.46 19.83
N ASN A 55 1.96 -15.63 19.34
CA ASN A 55 3.37 -16.03 19.34
C ASN A 55 4.13 -15.26 18.25
N VAL A 56 5.45 -15.08 18.42
CA VAL A 56 6.27 -14.31 17.46
C VAL A 56 6.28 -14.97 16.08
N ASP A 57 6.24 -16.30 16.01
CA ASP A 57 6.18 -17.08 14.77
C ASP A 57 4.80 -17.02 14.08
N GLU A 58 3.80 -16.38 14.68
CA GLU A 58 2.54 -16.03 14.04
C GLU A 58 2.56 -14.62 13.44
N ILE A 59 3.53 -13.78 13.80
CA ILE A 59 3.65 -12.40 13.34
C ILE A 59 4.46 -12.36 12.04
N SER A 60 3.85 -11.84 10.98
CA SER A 60 4.42 -11.71 9.64
C SER A 60 4.71 -10.24 9.33
N PRO A 61 5.98 -9.80 9.24
CA PRO A 61 6.28 -8.45 8.78
C PRO A 61 5.93 -8.30 7.30
N ARG A 62 5.31 -7.18 6.91
CA ARG A 62 4.99 -6.84 5.52
C ARG A 62 5.45 -5.43 5.23
N PHE A 63 6.72 -5.32 4.86
CA PHE A 63 7.38 -4.04 4.66
C PHE A 63 8.00 -3.92 3.28
N SER A 64 8.12 -2.69 2.82
CA SER A 64 8.90 -2.30 1.66
C SER A 64 9.92 -1.23 2.08
N ALA A 65 11.07 -1.22 1.43
CA ALA A 65 12.09 -0.21 1.56
C ALA A 65 12.39 0.33 0.16
N ALA A 66 11.90 1.53 -0.13
CA ALA A 66 11.97 2.14 -1.45
C ALA A 66 12.94 3.32 -1.48
N GLN A 67 13.65 3.47 -2.60
CA GLN A 67 14.46 4.65 -2.88
C GLN A 67 14.28 5.10 -4.33
N ALA A 68 13.90 6.36 -4.50
CA ALA A 68 13.82 7.00 -5.80
C ALA A 68 15.21 7.35 -6.35
N THR A 69 15.34 7.34 -7.67
CA THR A 69 16.56 7.72 -8.36
C THR A 69 16.88 9.20 -8.14
N GLY A 70 18.12 9.47 -7.73
CA GLY A 70 18.57 10.82 -7.37
C GLY A 70 18.22 11.23 -5.94
N ASP A 71 17.42 10.45 -5.22
CA ASP A 71 17.17 10.64 -3.78
C ASP A 71 18.21 9.87 -2.96
N ASN A 72 18.71 10.49 -1.90
CA ASN A 72 19.60 9.85 -0.93
C ASN A 72 18.83 9.24 0.25
N ARG A 73 17.49 9.33 0.28
CA ARG A 73 16.67 8.77 1.35
C ARG A 73 16.02 7.45 0.95
N VAL A 74 16.09 6.48 1.85
CA VAL A 74 15.30 5.26 1.80
C VAL A 74 14.07 5.47 2.67
N VAL A 75 12.89 5.27 2.09
CA VAL A 75 11.61 5.25 2.81
C VAL A 75 11.27 3.80 3.08
N VAL A 76 10.98 3.48 4.33
CA VAL A 76 10.52 2.16 4.75
C VAL A 76 9.10 2.31 5.24
N ASP A 77 8.19 1.52 4.68
CA ASP A 77 6.77 1.54 5.01
C ASP A 77 6.22 0.12 5.05
N GLY A 78 5.19 -0.09 5.86
CA GLY A 78 4.55 -1.39 5.96
C GLY A 78 3.76 -1.58 7.24
N PHE A 79 3.45 -2.83 7.54
CA PHE A 79 2.66 -3.23 8.69
C PHE A 79 2.99 -4.66 9.15
N LEU A 80 2.50 -5.04 10.32
CA LEU A 80 2.56 -6.41 10.82
C LEU A 80 1.24 -7.12 10.49
N GLY A 81 1.31 -8.36 10.00
CA GLY A 81 0.15 -9.21 9.74
C GLY A 81 0.22 -10.52 10.52
N LYS A 82 -0.88 -11.29 10.51
CA LYS A 82 -0.92 -12.62 11.13
C LYS A 82 -0.74 -13.72 10.10
N SER A 83 0.37 -14.44 10.17
CA SER A 83 0.71 -15.57 9.29
C SER A 83 0.48 -15.23 7.79
N ALA A 84 0.04 -16.21 7.01
CA ALA A 84 -0.36 -16.04 5.62
C ALA A 84 -1.65 -15.21 5.41
N ASN A 85 -2.36 -14.80 6.47
CA ASN A 85 -3.62 -14.07 6.32
C ASN A 85 -3.37 -12.61 5.95
N VAL A 86 -3.53 -12.29 4.67
CA VAL A 86 -3.32 -10.92 4.14
C VAL A 86 -4.30 -9.88 4.69
N LEU A 87 -5.43 -10.32 5.27
CA LEU A 87 -6.51 -9.44 5.74
C LEU A 87 -6.45 -9.13 7.24
N THR A 88 -5.60 -9.81 8.01
CA THR A 88 -5.45 -9.56 9.46
C THR A 88 -4.25 -8.66 9.69
N THR A 89 -4.50 -7.49 10.27
CA THR A 89 -3.46 -6.58 10.77
C THR A 89 -3.13 -6.89 12.23
N VAL A 90 -1.86 -6.92 12.57
CA VAL A 90 -1.37 -7.11 13.94
C VAL A 90 -1.01 -5.74 14.52
N LEU A 91 -1.62 -5.40 15.65
CA LEU A 91 -1.35 -4.15 16.37
C LEU A 91 -0.21 -4.37 17.37
N MET A 92 0.85 -3.58 17.27
CA MET A 92 2.07 -3.72 18.09
C MET A 92 1.84 -3.24 19.52
N ALA A 93 2.08 -4.08 20.52
CA ALA A 93 1.79 -3.79 21.92
C ALA A 93 2.63 -2.60 22.45
N PRO A 94 2.22 -1.91 23.54
CA PRO A 94 2.90 -0.70 24.01
C PRO A 94 4.37 -0.91 24.42
N ASP A 95 4.75 -2.11 24.83
CA ASP A 95 6.11 -2.50 25.23
C ASP A 95 6.94 -3.07 24.07
N GLU A 96 6.34 -3.18 22.88
CA GLU A 96 7.00 -3.60 21.66
C GLU A 96 7.47 -2.40 20.84
N ARG A 97 8.47 -2.63 19.97
CA ARG A 97 9.05 -1.57 19.14
C ARG A 97 9.41 -2.07 17.76
N LEU A 98 9.08 -1.26 16.76
CA LEU A 98 9.62 -1.35 15.40
C LEU A 98 10.67 -0.27 15.19
N SER A 99 11.86 -0.69 14.78
CA SER A 99 12.96 0.18 14.41
C SER A 99 13.52 -0.21 13.05
N VAL A 100 14.21 0.71 12.42
CA VAL A 100 14.90 0.47 11.16
C VAL A 100 16.29 1.10 11.18
N SER A 101 17.23 0.47 10.49
CA SER A 101 18.54 1.05 10.17
C SER A 101 18.87 0.85 8.71
N VAL A 102 19.75 1.72 8.18
CA VAL A 102 20.25 1.67 6.80
C VAL A 102 21.77 1.69 6.84
N ASP A 103 22.42 0.83 6.05
CA ASP A 103 23.88 0.74 5.90
C ASP A 103 24.64 0.54 7.23
N GLY A 104 24.03 -0.14 8.20
CA GLY A 104 24.61 -0.34 9.55
C GLY A 104 24.63 0.92 10.42
N GLY A 105 23.92 1.98 10.00
CA GLY A 105 23.72 3.19 10.78
C GLY A 105 22.86 2.98 12.05
N PRO A 106 22.63 4.05 12.82
CA PRO A 106 21.83 3.98 14.03
C PRO A 106 20.38 3.59 13.74
N GLU A 107 19.80 2.81 14.64
CA GLU A 107 18.38 2.42 14.57
C GLU A 107 17.46 3.59 14.91
N VAL A 108 16.49 3.83 14.05
CA VAL A 108 15.44 4.84 14.22
C VAL A 108 14.12 4.12 14.45
N THR A 109 13.38 4.52 15.50
CA THR A 109 12.02 4.03 15.73
C THR A 109 11.12 4.44 14.57
N MET A 110 10.35 3.50 14.04
CA MET A 110 9.37 3.81 13.00
C MET A 110 8.20 4.60 13.61
N SER A 111 7.73 5.62 12.88
CA SER A 111 6.54 6.37 13.28
C SER A 111 5.28 5.66 12.82
N ASN A 112 4.20 5.88 13.58
CA ASN A 112 2.85 5.43 13.28
C ASN A 112 2.05 6.66 12.79
N PRO A 113 2.02 6.95 11.48
CA PRO A 113 1.55 8.25 10.98
C PRO A 113 0.04 8.43 11.13
N ASP A 114 -0.74 7.35 11.16
CA ASP A 114 -2.18 7.37 11.34
C ASP A 114 -2.61 7.43 12.82
N GLY A 115 -1.70 7.09 13.75
CA GLY A 115 -2.02 6.96 15.18
C GLY A 115 -2.76 5.66 15.53
N GLU A 116 -3.28 4.94 14.53
CA GLU A 116 -4.14 3.75 14.66
C GLU A 116 -3.34 2.43 14.76
N ARG A 117 -2.00 2.48 14.63
CA ARG A 117 -1.08 1.32 14.74
C ARG A 117 -1.24 0.35 13.57
N LEU A 118 -1.79 0.82 12.46
CA LEU A 118 -2.08 0.01 11.27
C LEU A 118 -0.95 0.02 10.26
N GLY A 119 -0.08 1.03 10.34
CA GLY A 119 1.07 1.20 9.47
C GLY A 119 2.23 1.87 10.19
N TYR A 120 3.42 1.57 9.73
CA TYR A 120 4.66 2.12 10.27
C TYR A 120 5.50 2.66 9.13
N THR A 121 6.08 3.84 9.31
CA THR A 121 6.96 4.44 8.33
C THR A 121 8.22 5.00 8.98
N ALA A 122 9.30 5.03 8.21
CA ALA A 122 10.53 5.72 8.56
C ALA A 122 11.24 6.16 7.28
N SER A 123 12.06 7.21 7.38
CA SER A 123 12.85 7.67 6.25
C SER A 123 14.24 8.06 6.70
N LEU A 124 15.24 7.34 6.18
CA LEU A 124 16.64 7.43 6.59
C LEU A 124 17.50 7.76 5.39
N ALA A 125 18.58 8.52 5.61
CA ALA A 125 19.59 8.71 4.58
C ALA A 125 20.35 7.40 4.34
N ALA A 126 20.66 7.13 3.08
CA ALA A 126 21.53 6.05 2.64
C ALA A 126 22.83 6.64 2.08
N ALA A 127 23.94 5.98 2.37
CA ALA A 127 25.26 6.40 1.90
C ALA A 127 25.79 5.48 0.79
N SER A 128 25.31 4.23 0.74
CA SER A 128 25.78 3.25 -0.23
C SER A 128 24.97 3.27 -1.53
N ALA A 129 25.59 2.80 -2.62
CA ALA A 129 24.92 2.64 -3.91
C ALA A 129 23.85 1.52 -3.90
N GLN A 130 23.97 0.56 -2.97
CA GLN A 130 23.03 -0.54 -2.75
C GLN A 130 22.72 -0.67 -1.27
N PRO A 131 21.78 0.15 -0.76
CA PRO A 131 21.50 0.21 0.66
C PRO A 131 21.07 -1.13 1.24
N VAL A 132 21.61 -1.44 2.41
CA VAL A 132 21.15 -2.57 3.21
C VAL A 132 20.26 -2.02 4.31
N VAL A 133 19.01 -2.46 4.34
CA VAL A 133 18.00 -1.99 5.27
C VAL A 133 17.68 -3.13 6.23
N GLN A 134 17.74 -2.85 7.53
CA GLN A 134 17.36 -3.79 8.57
C GLN A 134 16.11 -3.28 9.29
N LEU A 135 15.07 -4.11 9.32
CA LEU A 135 13.87 -3.93 10.11
C LEU A 135 14.01 -4.75 11.39
N VAL A 136 13.89 -4.09 12.54
CA VAL A 136 14.07 -4.69 13.85
C VAL A 136 12.75 -4.61 14.61
N PHE A 137 12.12 -5.76 14.81
CA PHE A 137 11.00 -5.90 15.73
C PHE A 137 11.54 -6.35 17.09
N THR A 138 11.25 -5.59 18.15
CA THR A 138 11.69 -5.89 19.52
C THR A 138 10.49 -6.23 20.39
N ARG A 139 10.54 -7.40 21.04
CA ARG A 139 9.51 -7.88 21.97
C ARG A 139 10.18 -8.52 23.18
N ALA A 140 9.77 -8.10 24.38
CA ALA A 140 10.33 -8.60 25.65
C ALA A 140 11.88 -8.57 25.69
N GLY A 141 12.49 -7.52 25.10
CA GLY A 141 13.95 -7.37 25.01
C GLY A 141 14.65 -8.25 23.96
N VAL A 142 13.91 -9.14 23.27
CA VAL A 142 14.43 -9.95 22.16
C VAL A 142 14.27 -9.20 20.85
N ARG A 143 15.31 -9.25 20.01
CA ARG A 143 15.36 -8.57 18.71
C ARG A 143 15.17 -9.56 17.57
N HIS A 144 14.24 -9.25 16.68
CA HIS A 144 13.92 -10.02 15.48
C HIS A 144 14.27 -9.19 14.26
N VAL A 145 15.38 -9.53 13.60
CA VAL A 145 15.97 -8.72 12.52
C VAL A 145 15.62 -9.32 11.17
N SER A 146 14.87 -8.56 10.38
CA SER A 146 14.64 -8.81 8.95
C SER A 146 15.49 -7.86 8.13
N GLN A 147 15.98 -8.28 6.97
CA GLN A 147 16.93 -7.49 6.20
C GLN A 147 16.66 -7.57 4.70
N VAL A 148 16.81 -6.45 4.00
CA VAL A 148 16.80 -6.41 2.54
C VAL A 148 17.94 -5.56 1.99
N THR A 149 18.49 -5.96 0.85
CA THR A 149 19.44 -5.16 0.09
C THR A 149 18.72 -4.60 -1.13
N LEU A 150 18.66 -3.26 -1.25
CA LEU A 150 18.03 -2.61 -2.38
C LEU A 150 18.76 -2.96 -3.69
N PRO A 151 18.05 -3.05 -4.83
CA PRO A 151 18.69 -3.19 -6.12
C PRO A 151 19.69 -2.06 -6.42
N VAL A 152 20.59 -2.30 -7.39
CA VAL A 152 21.42 -1.22 -7.95
C VAL A 152 20.50 -0.10 -8.46
N GLY A 153 20.83 1.15 -8.14
CA GLY A 153 20.13 2.31 -8.69
C GLY A 153 20.22 2.35 -10.22
N PHE A 154 19.18 2.88 -10.87
CA PHE A 154 19.11 3.00 -12.33
C PHE A 154 18.37 4.27 -12.73
N THR A 155 18.51 4.68 -13.99
CA THR A 155 17.86 5.86 -14.55
C THR A 155 17.10 5.51 -15.81
N VAL A 156 16.13 6.35 -16.18
CA VAL A 156 15.51 6.33 -17.50
C VAL A 156 16.44 7.09 -18.46
N LEU A 157 16.97 6.41 -19.47
CA LEU A 157 17.81 6.99 -20.53
C LEU A 157 16.96 7.49 -21.70
N GLN A 158 15.89 6.75 -22.01
CA GLN A 158 14.89 7.09 -23.02
C GLN A 158 13.52 6.64 -22.51
N PRO A 159 12.43 7.36 -22.80
CA PRO A 159 12.39 8.61 -23.57
C PRO A 159 12.95 9.82 -22.81
N THR A 160 13.31 10.87 -23.53
CA THR A 160 13.65 12.19 -22.95
C THR A 160 12.47 13.16 -23.15
N GLY A 161 12.29 14.11 -22.22
CA GLY A 161 11.19 15.08 -22.29
C GLY A 161 9.82 14.46 -21.97
N ASN A 162 8.77 14.97 -22.64
CA ASN A 162 7.37 14.56 -22.45
C ASN A 162 6.91 13.69 -23.64
N PRO A 163 7.17 12.37 -23.62
CA PRO A 163 6.75 11.48 -24.70
C PRO A 163 5.23 11.46 -24.86
N LEU A 164 4.78 11.35 -26.11
CA LEU A 164 3.38 11.16 -26.47
C LEU A 164 3.19 9.71 -26.94
N LEU A 165 2.26 9.00 -26.33
CA LEU A 165 1.77 7.69 -26.75
C LEU A 165 0.34 7.86 -27.24
N THR A 166 0.08 7.52 -28.50
CA THR A 166 -1.27 7.60 -29.10
C THR A 166 -1.87 6.21 -29.25
N ARG A 167 -3.21 6.08 -29.17
CA ARG A 167 -3.89 4.77 -29.25
C ARG A 167 -3.54 4.01 -30.54
N SER A 168 -3.46 4.73 -31.67
CA SER A 168 -3.15 4.18 -32.99
C SER A 168 -1.66 4.21 -33.34
N GLY A 169 -0.81 4.72 -32.43
CA GLY A 169 0.60 5.00 -32.69
C GLY A 169 1.52 3.79 -32.61
N ALA A 170 2.82 4.07 -32.80
CA ALA A 170 3.86 3.08 -32.53
C ALA A 170 4.04 2.87 -31.02
N ALA A 171 4.57 1.69 -30.64
CA ALA A 171 4.98 1.45 -29.26
C ALA A 171 6.07 2.44 -28.83
N LEU A 172 5.98 2.90 -27.58
CA LEU A 172 6.97 3.81 -27.01
C LEU A 172 8.15 2.99 -26.49
N PRO A 173 9.35 3.09 -27.11
CA PRO A 173 10.54 2.46 -26.57
C PRO A 173 10.99 3.18 -25.30
N VAL A 174 11.37 2.41 -24.30
CA VAL A 174 11.94 2.88 -23.04
C VAL A 174 13.26 2.16 -22.80
N ARG A 175 14.29 2.92 -22.47
CA ARG A 175 15.61 2.37 -22.17
C ARG A 175 16.00 2.80 -20.77
N LEU A 176 16.23 1.82 -19.90
CA LEU A 176 16.76 2.01 -18.56
C LEU A 176 18.28 1.78 -18.57
N ASN A 177 19.03 2.49 -17.70
CA ASN A 177 20.45 2.24 -17.51
C ASN A 177 20.68 0.98 -16.67
N LEU A 178 20.34 -0.17 -17.24
CA LEU A 178 20.43 -1.49 -16.63
C LEU A 178 21.27 -2.39 -17.53
N SER A 179 22.21 -3.14 -16.94
CA SER A 179 23.18 -3.97 -17.67
C SER A 179 22.61 -5.27 -18.24
N GLY A 180 21.35 -5.59 -17.99
CA GLY A 180 20.70 -6.82 -18.46
C GLY A 180 19.20 -6.67 -18.67
N VAL A 181 18.58 -7.74 -19.15
CA VAL A 181 17.13 -7.90 -19.10
C VAL A 181 16.75 -8.03 -17.63
N ASN A 182 16.07 -7.03 -17.09
CA ASN A 182 15.70 -6.97 -15.68
C ASN A 182 14.18 -6.95 -15.57
N ASP A 183 13.65 -7.45 -14.46
CA ASP A 183 12.20 -7.50 -14.21
C ASP A 183 11.69 -6.14 -13.67
N ALA A 184 12.00 -5.03 -14.36
CA ALA A 184 11.44 -3.74 -13.96
C ALA A 184 9.96 -3.67 -14.39
N VAL A 185 9.11 -3.21 -13.48
CA VAL A 185 7.67 -3.04 -13.72
C VAL A 185 7.37 -1.57 -13.92
N ALA A 186 6.56 -1.23 -14.92
CA ALA A 186 6.10 0.13 -15.17
C ALA A 186 4.69 0.35 -14.61
N THR A 187 4.56 1.30 -13.71
CA THR A 187 3.26 1.78 -13.23
C THR A 187 3.05 3.26 -13.57
N GLY A 188 1.80 3.67 -13.73
CA GLY A 188 1.40 5.03 -14.07
C GLY A 188 0.57 5.66 -12.95
N SER A 189 0.89 6.90 -12.62
CA SER A 189 0.10 7.75 -11.72
C SER A 189 -0.15 9.09 -12.39
N GLY A 190 -1.36 9.63 -12.29
CA GLY A 190 -1.66 10.89 -12.94
C GLY A 190 -3.16 11.19 -13.10
N SER A 191 -3.45 12.16 -13.96
CA SER A 191 -4.80 12.66 -14.22
C SER A 191 -5.24 12.27 -15.63
N CYS A 192 -6.48 11.80 -15.75
CA CYS A 192 -7.07 11.33 -16.99
C CYS A 192 -8.43 11.99 -17.25
N SER A 193 -8.78 12.13 -18.52
CA SER A 193 -10.12 12.50 -19.00
C SER A 193 -10.73 11.36 -19.81
N ARG A 194 -12.05 11.26 -19.76
CA ARG A 194 -12.86 10.37 -20.60
C ARG A 194 -13.39 11.12 -21.82
N SER A 195 -13.96 10.40 -22.79
CA SER A 195 -14.54 10.98 -24.01
C SER A 195 -15.79 11.82 -23.76
N ASP A 196 -16.46 11.63 -22.63
CA ASP A 196 -17.61 12.43 -22.19
C ASP A 196 -17.21 13.73 -21.45
N GLY A 197 -15.91 13.98 -21.30
CA GLY A 197 -15.37 15.16 -20.61
C GLY A 197 -15.20 15.01 -19.10
N SER A 198 -15.65 13.90 -18.50
CA SER A 198 -15.39 13.62 -17.08
C SER A 198 -13.91 13.29 -16.84
N SER A 199 -13.44 13.49 -15.61
CA SER A 199 -12.05 13.22 -15.22
C SER A 199 -11.94 12.19 -14.10
N PHE A 200 -10.77 11.60 -13.96
CA PHE A 200 -10.40 10.71 -12.86
C PHE A 200 -8.89 10.73 -12.65
N THR A 201 -8.42 10.26 -11.50
CA THR A 201 -7.00 10.06 -11.22
C THR A 201 -6.68 8.58 -11.11
N ILE A 202 -5.50 8.21 -11.55
CA ILE A 202 -4.96 6.86 -11.37
C ILE A 202 -3.75 6.91 -10.45
N LYS A 203 -3.55 5.85 -9.67
CA LYS A 203 -2.42 5.70 -8.76
C LYS A 203 -1.83 4.30 -8.94
N ASN A 204 -0.56 4.24 -9.32
CA ASN A 204 0.21 3.00 -9.49
C ASN A 204 -0.46 1.97 -10.42
N GLU A 205 -1.14 2.42 -11.46
CA GLU A 205 -1.78 1.54 -12.44
C GLU A 205 -0.73 0.79 -13.26
N ASN A 206 -0.85 -0.51 -13.46
CA ASN A 206 0.11 -1.25 -14.27
C ASN A 206 -0.05 -0.88 -15.75
N LEU A 207 1.02 -0.41 -16.39
CA LEU A 207 0.97 -0.01 -17.80
C LEU A 207 1.27 -1.15 -18.77
N GLY A 208 1.57 -2.36 -18.28
CA GLY A 208 1.77 -3.54 -19.12
C GLY A 208 3.02 -3.48 -19.99
N ALA A 209 4.12 -2.94 -19.46
CA ALA A 209 5.39 -2.87 -20.19
C ALA A 209 5.88 -4.26 -20.62
N ARG A 210 6.39 -4.35 -21.85
CA ARG A 210 7.06 -5.56 -22.36
C ARG A 210 8.55 -5.36 -22.42
N ILE A 211 9.29 -6.40 -22.06
CA ILE A 211 10.74 -6.45 -22.21
C ILE A 211 11.10 -6.50 -23.70
N GLU A 212 12.11 -5.71 -24.09
CA GLU A 212 12.71 -5.76 -25.42
C GLU A 212 14.05 -6.50 -25.35
N GLY A 213 14.01 -7.82 -25.59
CA GLY A 213 15.16 -8.72 -25.37
C GLY A 213 16.41 -8.43 -26.22
N SER A 214 16.29 -7.64 -27.29
CA SER A 214 17.42 -7.23 -28.15
C SER A 214 18.22 -6.05 -27.61
N VAL A 215 17.74 -5.36 -26.57
CA VAL A 215 18.37 -4.15 -26.02
C VAL A 215 18.51 -4.29 -24.51
N ALA A 216 19.74 -4.17 -24.00
CA ALA A 216 19.97 -4.17 -22.55
C ALA A 216 19.22 -3.02 -21.87
N GLY A 217 18.41 -3.34 -20.85
CA GLY A 217 17.50 -2.40 -20.19
C GLY A 217 16.38 -1.87 -21.10
N GLY A 218 16.11 -2.54 -22.23
CA GLY A 218 15.07 -2.16 -23.18
C GLY A 218 13.70 -2.67 -22.78
N TYR A 219 12.70 -1.79 -22.87
CA TYR A 219 11.28 -2.08 -22.67
C TYR A 219 10.48 -1.32 -23.72
N ARG A 220 9.22 -1.74 -23.90
CA ARG A 220 8.26 -1.01 -24.71
C ARG A 220 6.90 -0.91 -24.01
N LEU A 221 6.28 0.25 -24.12
CA LEU A 221 4.88 0.47 -23.76
C LEU A 221 4.04 0.36 -25.04
N GLU A 222 3.21 -0.68 -25.11
CA GLU A 222 2.33 -0.92 -26.27
C GLU A 222 1.02 -0.13 -26.09
N PRO A 223 0.59 0.68 -27.09
CA PRO A 223 -0.62 1.49 -26.97
C PRO A 223 -1.86 0.71 -26.58
N ALA A 224 -2.05 -0.48 -27.16
CA ALA A 224 -3.20 -1.32 -26.86
C ALA A 224 -3.23 -1.76 -25.39
N LEU A 225 -2.09 -2.21 -24.83
CA LEU A 225 -2.02 -2.61 -23.42
C LEU A 225 -2.21 -1.43 -22.47
N VAL A 226 -1.61 -0.28 -22.81
CA VAL A 226 -1.79 0.94 -22.01
C VAL A 226 -3.26 1.40 -22.07
N ASP A 227 -3.90 1.43 -23.23
CA ASP A 227 -5.31 1.79 -23.38
C ASP A 227 -6.21 0.86 -22.59
N ASP A 228 -6.01 -0.46 -22.69
CA ASP A 228 -6.81 -1.45 -21.97
C ASP A 228 -6.72 -1.25 -20.45
N ASN A 229 -5.50 -1.12 -19.91
CA ASN A 229 -5.29 -0.90 -18.47
C ASN A 229 -5.87 0.44 -18.00
N LEU A 230 -5.72 1.52 -18.77
CA LEU A 230 -6.31 2.82 -18.44
C LEU A 230 -7.84 2.80 -18.48
N ASN A 231 -8.45 2.06 -19.40
CA ASN A 231 -9.91 1.89 -19.44
C ASN A 231 -10.42 0.99 -18.31
N ILE A 232 -9.66 -0.02 -17.89
CA ILE A 232 -9.96 -0.79 -16.68
C ILE A 232 -9.92 0.13 -15.44
N ALA A 233 -8.85 0.92 -15.29
CA ALA A 233 -8.71 1.88 -14.19
C ALA A 233 -9.86 2.90 -14.17
N SER A 234 -10.22 3.43 -15.35
CA SER A 234 -11.35 4.34 -15.55
C SER A 234 -12.67 3.77 -15.05
N ARG A 235 -12.97 2.50 -15.39
CA ARG A 235 -14.16 1.79 -14.91
C ARG A 235 -14.13 1.57 -13.41
N ASN A 236 -13.00 1.12 -12.87
CA ASN A 236 -12.83 0.90 -11.44
C ASN A 236 -13.05 2.19 -10.65
N ALA A 237 -12.55 3.32 -11.15
CA ALA A 237 -12.76 4.65 -10.58
C ALA A 237 -14.22 5.13 -10.67
N ASN A 238 -15.05 4.51 -11.51
CA ASN A 238 -16.47 4.79 -11.67
C ASN A 238 -17.34 3.61 -11.21
N ASN A 239 -17.01 3.03 -10.04
CA ASN A 239 -17.77 1.94 -9.42
C ASN A 239 -17.97 0.70 -10.31
N SER A 240 -17.01 0.43 -11.21
CA SER A 240 -17.06 -0.65 -12.19
C SER A 240 -18.25 -0.58 -13.15
N ASP A 241 -18.79 0.62 -13.43
CA ASP A 241 -19.90 0.78 -14.38
C ASP A 241 -19.46 0.38 -15.81
N PRO A 242 -20.10 -0.63 -16.44
CA PRO A 242 -19.78 -1.05 -17.80
C PRO A 242 -20.07 0.03 -18.86
N LYS A 243 -20.86 1.05 -18.55
CA LYS A 243 -21.17 2.18 -19.44
C LYS A 243 -20.17 3.34 -19.32
N THR A 244 -19.13 3.20 -18.50
CA THR A 244 -18.11 4.23 -18.33
C THR A 244 -17.49 4.60 -19.68
N ALA A 245 -17.50 5.89 -20.00
CA ALA A 245 -16.91 6.40 -21.24
C ALA A 245 -15.41 6.05 -21.35
N ALA A 246 -14.96 5.81 -22.58
CA ALA A 246 -13.58 5.45 -22.85
C ALA A 246 -12.62 6.58 -22.47
N VAL A 247 -11.40 6.22 -22.07
CA VAL A 247 -10.33 7.19 -21.81
C VAL A 247 -9.98 7.94 -23.10
N SER A 248 -9.85 9.26 -22.99
CA SER A 248 -9.50 10.15 -24.10
C SER A 248 -8.08 10.69 -24.00
N ARG A 249 -7.62 11.06 -22.81
CA ARG A 249 -6.28 11.60 -22.58
C ARG A 249 -5.84 11.37 -21.15
N CYS A 250 -4.56 11.12 -20.92
CA CYS A 250 -3.95 11.12 -19.59
C CYS A 250 -2.62 11.87 -19.59
N GLU A 251 -2.36 12.56 -18.49
CA GLU A 251 -1.05 13.12 -18.14
C GLU A 251 -0.51 12.29 -16.97
N LEU A 252 0.52 11.50 -17.25
CA LEU A 252 1.03 10.45 -16.38
C LEU A 252 2.47 10.73 -15.98
N THR A 253 2.81 10.32 -14.76
CA THR A 253 4.17 9.99 -14.35
C THR A 253 4.29 8.47 -14.36
N VAL A 254 5.14 7.95 -15.24
CA VAL A 254 5.48 6.53 -15.29
C VAL A 254 6.62 6.28 -14.32
N THR A 255 6.41 5.38 -13.37
CA THR A 255 7.43 4.92 -12.43
C THR A 255 7.84 3.49 -12.78
N TRP A 256 9.13 3.31 -13.03
CA TRP A 256 9.78 2.03 -13.22
C TRP A 256 10.30 1.55 -11.88
N THR A 257 9.85 0.39 -11.44
CA THR A 257 10.26 -0.21 -10.17
C THR A 257 11.03 -1.49 -10.41
N LYS A 258 12.24 -1.58 -9.85
CA LYS A 258 12.97 -2.85 -9.70
C LYS A 258 12.92 -3.26 -8.24
N SER A 259 12.61 -4.52 -7.98
CA SER A 259 12.51 -5.05 -6.62
C SER A 259 13.49 -6.19 -6.34
N SER A 260 13.84 -6.35 -5.07
CA SER A 260 14.54 -7.51 -4.52
C SER A 260 13.79 -8.01 -3.29
N ARG A 261 13.83 -9.32 -3.05
CA ARG A 261 13.27 -9.92 -1.84
C ARG A 261 14.33 -9.99 -0.76
N GLY A 262 13.99 -9.53 0.44
CA GLY A 262 14.79 -9.65 1.64
C GLY A 262 14.60 -10.98 2.36
N THR A 263 15.15 -11.02 3.57
CA THR A 263 15.04 -12.11 4.53
C THR A 263 14.18 -11.67 5.69
N ILE A 264 13.35 -12.59 6.18
CA ILE A 264 12.58 -12.40 7.41
C ILE A 264 13.33 -13.07 8.56
N ALA A 265 13.27 -12.47 9.74
CA ALA A 265 13.83 -13.04 10.96
C ALA A 265 13.32 -14.49 11.15
N PRO A 266 14.20 -15.49 11.39
CA PRO A 266 13.81 -16.90 11.43
C PRO A 266 12.88 -17.25 12.61
N THR A 267 12.81 -16.38 13.61
CA THR A 267 11.92 -16.49 14.76
C THR A 267 10.52 -15.94 14.50
N MET A 268 10.32 -15.20 13.40
CA MET A 268 9.04 -14.65 12.96
C MET A 268 8.41 -15.56 11.91
N ASN A 269 7.17 -15.28 11.53
CA ASN A 269 6.48 -16.07 10.53
C ASN A 269 7.12 -15.91 9.13
N GLY A 270 7.42 -17.05 8.48
CA GLY A 270 8.04 -17.09 7.16
C GLY A 270 7.16 -16.61 5.99
N HIS A 271 5.86 -16.39 6.19
CA HIS A 271 4.98 -15.76 5.21
C HIS A 271 5.12 -14.24 5.15
N GLY A 272 5.96 -13.64 6.00
CA GLY A 272 6.33 -12.23 5.91
C GLY A 272 7.01 -11.88 4.58
N THR A 273 6.98 -10.59 4.26
CA THR A 273 7.63 -10.01 3.10
C THR A 273 8.41 -8.77 3.52
N PHE A 274 9.67 -8.70 3.10
CA PHE A 274 10.44 -7.46 3.14
C PHE A 274 11.01 -7.21 1.75
N LEU A 275 10.53 -6.17 1.07
CA LEU A 275 10.91 -5.86 -0.31
C LEU A 275 11.85 -4.66 -0.34
N GLY A 276 12.89 -4.72 -1.16
CA GLY A 276 13.77 -3.59 -1.45
C GLY A 276 13.47 -3.08 -2.84
N GLU A 277 13.19 -1.79 -2.99
CA GLU A 277 12.74 -1.20 -4.24
C GLU A 277 13.62 -0.04 -4.69
N ARG A 278 13.91 0.00 -5.99
CA ARG A 278 14.50 1.14 -6.68
C ARG A 278 13.52 1.65 -7.72
N GLN A 279 13.34 2.96 -7.75
CA GLN A 279 12.34 3.59 -8.60
C GLN A 279 12.96 4.69 -9.47
N ALA A 280 12.66 4.69 -10.77
CA ALA A 280 13.00 5.77 -11.69
C ALA A 280 11.75 6.20 -12.45
N SER A 281 11.53 7.51 -12.59
CA SER A 281 10.29 8.01 -13.19
C SER A 281 10.53 8.93 -14.38
N HIS A 282 9.56 9.00 -15.28
CA HIS A 282 9.50 9.95 -16.39
C HIS A 282 8.04 10.33 -16.68
N PRO A 283 7.78 11.51 -17.29
CA PRO A 283 6.43 11.86 -17.70
C PRO A 283 5.99 11.08 -18.94
N LEU A 284 4.69 10.97 -19.17
CA LEU A 284 4.06 10.40 -20.35
C LEU A 284 2.71 11.06 -20.59
N VAL A 285 2.47 11.51 -21.82
CA VAL A 285 1.14 11.90 -22.28
C VAL A 285 0.55 10.74 -23.08
N TYR A 286 -0.61 10.24 -22.65
CA TYR A 286 -1.40 9.31 -23.44
C TYR A 286 -2.54 10.07 -24.13
N ASP A 287 -2.72 9.92 -25.44
CA ASP A 287 -3.81 10.56 -26.20
C ASP A 287 -4.52 9.54 -27.10
N ALA A 288 -5.76 9.23 -26.75
CA ALA A 288 -6.55 8.22 -27.42
C ALA A 288 -7.45 8.80 -28.53
N ARG A 289 -7.42 10.12 -28.74
CA ARG A 289 -8.19 10.83 -29.77
C ARG A 289 -7.50 10.76 -31.14
N SER A 290 -6.21 10.45 -31.14
CA SER A 290 -5.32 10.30 -32.31
C SER A 290 -4.98 8.84 -32.57
#